data_AF-A0A011P3P5-F1
#
_entry.id   AF-A0A011P3P5-F1
#
_cell.length_a   1.000
_cell.length_b   1.000
_cell.length_c   1.000
_cell.angle_alpha   90.00
_cell.angle_beta   90.00
_cell.angle_gamma   90.00
#
_symmetry.space_group_name_H-M   'P 1'
#
loop_
_entity.id
_entity.type
_entity.pdbx_description
1 polymer ?
#
loop_
_entity_poly.entity_id
_entity_poly.type
_entity_poly.pdbx_seq_one_letter_code
_entity_poly.pdbx_strand_id
1 'polypeptide(L)'
;MHSLEQLRLLRQAAVAAPDLRLPIYLKLNSGMNRLGITAAQLPAVRRELEALPTPGPLTLMTHFAEADGVGGERCIAWQLERFAAMTADWPAAASLPLSLANSAAILRYPQTAHDWVRPGIMLYGGSPFADQDAASLGLKPVMTLHSRILAVQEIGIGERVGYGGTFVAQRPTRVGIVACGYADGYPRHAPGGTPIVVDGRRTQTLGRVSMDMLACDLSELPGAGVNSPVVLWGDGLPADEVASAAGTISYELFCALARRVPVREA
;
A
#
# COMPACT_ATOMS: atom_id res chain seq x y z
N MET A 1 -10.80 19.27 0.59
CA MET A 1 -10.92 20.15 -0.58
C MET A 1 -9.55 20.29 -1.25
N HIS A 2 -9.47 20.06 -2.55
CA HIS A 2 -8.22 20.08 -3.31
C HIS A 2 -8.33 20.79 -4.67
N SER A 3 -9.47 21.43 -4.96
CA SER A 3 -9.67 22.28 -6.15
C SER A 3 -10.59 23.45 -5.83
N LEU A 4 -10.47 24.54 -6.59
CA LEU A 4 -11.32 25.72 -6.47
C LEU A 4 -12.80 25.41 -6.74
N GLU A 5 -13.06 24.48 -7.66
CA GLU A 5 -14.41 24.03 -8.00
C GLU A 5 -15.14 23.42 -6.80
N GLN A 6 -14.47 22.57 -6.02
CA GLN A 6 -15.06 21.96 -4.82
C GLN A 6 -15.44 23.02 -3.77
N LEU A 7 -14.63 24.08 -3.63
CA LEU A 7 -14.92 25.20 -2.74
C LEU A 7 -16.14 26.00 -3.21
N ARG A 8 -16.28 26.22 -4.53
CA ARG A 8 -17.45 26.88 -5.10
C ARG A 8 -18.73 26.07 -4.90
N LEU A 9 -18.65 24.74 -5.07
CA LEU A 9 -19.77 23.84 -4.77
C LEU A 9 -20.13 23.89 -3.28
N LEU A 10 -19.14 23.89 -2.39
CA LEU A 10 -19.38 24.05 -0.95
C LEU A 10 -20.07 25.39 -0.65
N ARG A 11 -19.63 26.49 -1.29
CA ARG A 11 -20.26 27.81 -1.11
C ARG A 11 -21.71 27.82 -1.58
N GLN A 12 -22.01 27.24 -2.73
CA GLN A 12 -23.38 27.11 -3.23
C GLN A 12 -24.26 26.31 -2.26
N ALA A 13 -23.75 25.18 -1.75
CA ALA A 13 -24.46 24.38 -0.75
C ALA A 13 -24.67 25.15 0.57
N ALA A 14 -23.67 25.90 1.04
CA ALA A 14 -23.76 26.70 2.25
C ALA A 14 -24.74 27.87 2.12
N VAL A 15 -24.93 28.43 0.92
CA VAL A 15 -25.99 29.43 0.66
C VAL A 15 -27.38 28.80 0.75
N ALA A 16 -27.55 27.57 0.24
CA ALA A 16 -28.81 26.86 0.31
C ALA A 16 -29.13 26.32 1.72
N ALA A 17 -28.10 26.04 2.52
CA ALA A 17 -28.20 25.55 3.89
C ALA A 17 -27.31 26.39 4.83
N PRO A 18 -27.80 27.55 5.33
CA PRO A 18 -27.02 28.49 6.13
C PRO A 18 -26.45 27.94 7.44
N ASP A 19 -26.96 26.81 7.94
CA ASP A 19 -26.47 26.14 9.15
C ASP A 19 -25.42 25.06 8.87
N LEU A 20 -25.09 24.81 7.60
CA LEU A 20 -24.06 23.85 7.22
C LEU A 20 -22.68 24.33 7.68
N ARG A 21 -22.01 23.53 8.52
CA ARG A 21 -20.62 23.72 8.97
C ARG A 21 -19.85 22.44 8.73
N LEU A 22 -19.07 22.38 7.65
CA LEU A 22 -18.27 21.19 7.36
C LEU A 22 -16.80 21.44 7.71
N PRO A 23 -16.12 20.53 8.43
CA PRO A 23 -14.67 20.54 8.55
C PRO A 23 -14.01 20.47 7.17
N ILE A 24 -13.05 21.36 6.92
CA ILE A 24 -12.36 21.48 5.64
C ILE A 24 -10.90 21.08 5.82
N TYR A 25 -10.48 19.99 5.20
CA TYR A 25 -9.07 19.70 4.97
C TYR A 25 -8.66 20.31 3.63
N LEU A 26 -7.98 21.46 3.66
CA LEU A 26 -7.49 22.13 2.47
C LEU A 26 -6.15 21.52 2.05
N LYS A 27 -6.18 20.76 0.97
CA LYS A 27 -5.01 20.07 0.46
C LYS A 27 -4.18 21.01 -0.42
N LEU A 28 -2.98 21.34 0.01
CA LEU A 28 -1.98 22.08 -0.75
C LEU A 28 -1.13 21.10 -1.56
N ASN A 29 -0.87 21.42 -2.82
CA ASN A 29 0.08 20.67 -3.63
C ASN A 29 1.50 21.19 -3.38
N SER A 30 2.21 20.60 -2.41
CA SER A 30 3.63 20.91 -2.20
C SER A 30 4.58 20.22 -3.20
N GLY A 31 4.02 19.52 -4.19
CA GLY A 31 4.73 19.05 -5.38
C GLY A 31 4.69 17.55 -5.66
N MET A 32 3.82 16.79 -4.97
CA MET A 32 3.45 15.44 -5.43
C MET A 32 2.73 15.48 -6.78
N ASN A 33 2.11 16.61 -7.14
CA ASN A 33 1.47 16.84 -8.45
C ASN A 33 0.36 15.83 -8.81
N ARG A 34 -0.29 15.25 -7.81
CA ARG A 34 -1.47 14.38 -7.97
C ARG A 34 -2.78 15.12 -7.71
N LEU A 35 -2.90 15.74 -6.54
CA LEU A 35 -4.06 16.54 -6.12
C LEU A 35 -3.59 17.64 -5.17
N GLY A 36 -4.29 18.77 -5.17
CA GLY A 36 -4.09 19.86 -4.22
C GLY A 36 -4.10 21.23 -4.91
N ILE A 37 -4.38 22.25 -4.12
CA ILE A 37 -4.33 23.65 -4.52
C ILE A 37 -2.87 24.03 -4.77
N THR A 38 -2.58 24.57 -5.95
CA THR A 38 -1.25 25.10 -6.27
C THR A 38 -1.05 26.49 -5.66
N ALA A 39 0.20 26.94 -5.57
CA ALA A 39 0.51 28.30 -5.11
C ALA A 39 -0.25 29.38 -5.89
N ALA A 40 -0.37 29.22 -7.22
CA ALA A 40 -1.09 30.15 -8.09
C ALA A 40 -2.62 30.17 -7.84
N GLN A 41 -3.19 29.04 -7.41
CA GLN A 41 -4.63 28.93 -7.13
C GLN A 41 -4.99 29.42 -5.72
N LEU A 42 -4.04 29.39 -4.79
CA LEU A 42 -4.29 29.67 -3.37
C LEU A 42 -4.92 31.05 -3.11
N PRO A 43 -4.53 32.16 -3.79
CA PRO A 43 -5.20 33.45 -3.61
C PRO A 43 -6.69 33.43 -3.99
N ALA A 44 -7.09 32.65 -5.01
CA ALA A 44 -8.49 32.51 -5.38
C ALA A 44 -9.25 31.64 -4.37
N VAL A 45 -8.62 30.58 -3.87
CA VAL A 45 -9.17 29.70 -2.84
C VAL A 45 -9.42 30.45 -1.53
N ARG A 46 -8.48 31.29 -1.09
CA ARG A 46 -8.63 32.12 0.10
C ARG A 46 -9.85 33.03 0.01
N ARG A 47 -10.05 33.68 -1.14
CA ARG A 47 -11.25 34.50 -1.38
C ARG A 47 -12.55 33.71 -1.31
N GLU A 48 -12.59 32.48 -1.84
CA GLU A 48 -13.80 31.64 -1.71
C GLU A 48 -14.03 31.17 -0.27
N LEU A 49 -12.97 30.88 0.49
CA LEU A 49 -13.07 30.53 1.92
C LEU A 49 -13.60 31.69 2.76
N GLU A 50 -13.09 32.90 2.53
CA GLU A 50 -13.55 34.13 3.20
C GLU A 50 -15.00 34.48 2.84
N ALA A 51 -15.44 34.11 1.63
CA ALA A 51 -16.80 34.31 1.16
C ALA A 51 -17.78 33.20 1.59
N LEU A 52 -17.34 32.18 2.34
CA LEU A 52 -18.25 31.23 2.95
C LEU A 52 -19.07 31.96 4.02
N PRO A 53 -20.41 31.91 3.98
CA PRO A 53 -21.24 32.57 4.99
C PRO A 53 -20.90 32.03 6.38
N THR A 54 -20.48 30.77 6.44
CA THR A 54 -20.33 30.02 7.66
C THR A 54 -19.24 28.95 7.55
N PRO A 55 -17.96 29.33 7.68
CA PRO A 55 -16.85 28.40 7.56
C PRO A 55 -16.85 27.41 8.72
N GLY A 56 -16.69 26.12 8.40
CA GLY A 56 -16.32 25.12 9.41
C GLY A 56 -14.81 25.19 9.74
N PRO A 57 -14.32 24.34 10.67
CA PRO A 57 -12.91 24.32 11.03
C PRO A 57 -12.04 23.96 9.81
N LEU A 58 -10.90 24.64 9.67
CA LEU A 58 -9.99 24.50 8.54
C LEU A 58 -8.67 23.86 8.99
N THR A 59 -8.27 22.79 8.30
CA THR A 59 -7.00 22.08 8.50
C THR A 59 -6.20 22.13 7.21
N LEU A 60 -4.91 22.49 7.26
CA LEU A 60 -4.04 22.43 6.09
C LEU A 60 -3.44 21.03 5.95
N MET A 61 -3.40 20.53 4.72
CA MET A 61 -2.95 19.19 4.43
C MET A 61 -2.00 19.19 3.23
N THR A 62 -0.93 18.40 3.29
CA THR A 62 -0.21 17.95 2.09
C THR A 62 0.13 16.46 2.21
N HIS A 63 0.76 15.88 1.19
CA HIS A 63 1.21 14.50 1.21
C HIS A 63 2.63 14.40 0.64
N PHE A 64 3.51 13.76 1.39
CA PHE A 64 4.87 13.50 0.93
C PHE A 64 4.89 12.53 -0.26
N ALA A 65 5.73 12.84 -1.23
CA ALA A 65 5.96 12.06 -2.43
C ALA A 65 7.13 11.09 -2.29
N GLU A 66 8.09 11.39 -1.39
CA GLU A 66 9.35 10.66 -1.29
C GLU A 66 9.73 10.36 0.18
N ALA A 67 8.78 10.42 1.12
CA ALA A 67 9.10 10.16 2.53
C ALA A 67 9.67 8.74 2.78
N ASP A 68 9.48 7.83 1.83
CA ASP A 68 10.03 6.48 1.78
C ASP A 68 11.43 6.38 1.16
N GLY A 69 11.98 7.48 0.64
CA GLY A 69 13.31 7.55 0.06
C GLY A 69 14.46 7.49 1.08
N VAL A 70 15.62 6.98 0.64
CA VAL A 70 16.83 6.81 1.45
C VAL A 70 17.71 8.07 1.55
N GLY A 71 17.29 9.18 0.94
CA GLY A 71 18.07 10.43 0.85
C GLY A 71 18.13 11.27 2.12
N GLY A 72 17.54 10.78 3.22
CA GLY A 72 17.40 11.49 4.50
C GLY A 72 16.45 12.67 4.40
N GLU A 73 16.70 13.74 5.17
CA GLU A 73 15.82 14.92 5.21
C GLU A 73 15.56 15.56 3.84
N ARG A 74 16.49 15.39 2.88
CA ARG A 74 16.32 15.88 1.50
C ARG A 74 15.06 15.35 0.84
N CYS A 75 14.60 14.15 1.19
CA CYS A 75 13.40 13.54 0.63
C CYS A 75 12.11 14.29 1.02
N ILE A 76 12.12 15.05 2.12
CA ILE A 76 10.94 15.81 2.58
C ILE A 76 11.14 17.33 2.59
N ALA A 77 12.39 17.80 2.69
CA ALA A 77 12.72 19.21 2.85
C ALA A 77 12.13 20.06 1.73
N TRP A 78 12.27 19.64 0.47
CA TRP A 78 11.76 20.39 -0.68
C TRP A 78 10.23 20.58 -0.67
N GLN A 79 9.47 19.61 -0.12
CA GLN A 79 8.02 19.74 0.03
C GLN A 79 7.66 20.64 1.21
N LEU A 80 8.43 20.58 2.30
CA LEU A 80 8.23 21.44 3.46
C LEU A 80 8.52 22.91 3.12
N GLU A 81 9.62 23.18 2.41
CA GLU A 81 9.97 24.51 1.93
C GLU A 81 8.88 25.10 1.03
N ARG A 82 8.36 24.31 0.08
CA ARG A 82 7.24 24.74 -0.77
C ARG A 82 5.96 24.97 0.03
N PHE A 83 5.64 24.11 0.98
CA PHE A 83 4.46 24.27 1.84
C PHE A 83 4.58 25.55 2.69
N ALA A 84 5.75 25.82 3.26
CA ALA A 84 6.04 27.03 4.01
C ALA A 84 5.94 28.28 3.12
N ALA A 85 6.54 28.26 1.92
CA ALA A 85 6.46 29.37 0.97
C ALA A 85 5.01 29.66 0.52
N MET A 86 4.18 28.63 0.34
CA MET A 86 2.77 28.79 0.01
C MET A 86 1.94 29.41 1.14
N THR A 87 2.38 29.30 2.39
CA THR A 87 1.61 29.75 3.56
C THR A 87 2.19 31.02 4.20
N ALA A 88 3.35 31.48 3.74
CA ALA A 88 4.07 32.62 4.30
C ALA A 88 3.27 33.93 4.27
N ASP A 89 2.45 34.15 3.23
CA ASP A 89 1.60 35.34 3.07
C ASP A 89 0.17 35.18 3.63
N TRP A 90 -0.06 34.10 4.39
CA TRP A 90 -1.34 33.77 4.99
C TRP A 90 -1.20 33.70 6.51
N PRO A 91 -1.28 34.83 7.23
CA PRO A 91 -1.03 34.88 8.68
C PRO A 91 -1.86 33.87 9.49
N ALA A 92 -3.13 33.67 9.10
CA ALA A 92 -3.99 32.70 9.76
C ALA A 92 -3.52 31.24 9.58
N ALA A 93 -2.78 30.92 8.52
CA ALA A 93 -2.26 29.56 8.29
C ALA A 93 -1.33 29.07 9.40
N ALA A 94 -0.63 29.99 10.07
CA ALA A 94 0.31 29.65 11.15
C ALA A 94 -0.39 29.05 12.39
N SER A 95 -1.69 29.29 12.57
CA SER A 95 -2.48 28.75 13.69
C SER A 95 -3.47 27.65 13.27
N LEU A 96 -3.50 27.28 11.98
CA LEU A 96 -4.36 26.18 11.52
C LEU A 96 -3.74 24.82 11.86
N PRO A 97 -4.55 23.82 12.24
CA PRO A 97 -4.09 22.45 12.37
C PRO A 97 -3.47 21.95 11.05
N LEU A 98 -2.44 21.10 11.18
CA LEU A 98 -1.70 20.53 10.06
C LEU A 98 -1.88 19.01 9.97
N SER A 99 -1.97 18.50 8.75
CA SER A 99 -1.88 17.07 8.45
C SER A 99 -0.90 16.81 7.32
N LEU A 100 0.30 16.35 7.66
CA LEU A 100 1.39 16.17 6.69
C LEU A 100 1.79 14.69 6.54
N ALA A 101 2.07 14.03 7.66
CA ALA A 101 2.75 12.74 7.70
C ALA A 101 1.86 11.55 7.24
N ASN A 102 2.37 10.78 6.28
CA ASN A 102 1.93 9.43 5.94
C ASN A 102 2.75 8.38 6.72
N SER A 103 2.51 7.08 6.55
CA SER A 103 3.25 6.02 7.26
C SER A 103 4.77 6.20 7.23
N ALA A 104 5.33 6.49 6.05
CA ALA A 104 6.76 6.69 5.87
C ALA A 104 7.28 7.87 6.71
N ALA A 105 6.59 9.01 6.64
CA ALA A 105 6.97 10.20 7.39
C ALA A 105 6.77 10.07 8.90
N ILE A 106 5.75 9.33 9.36
CA ILE A 106 5.55 9.03 10.78
C ILE A 106 6.77 8.29 11.35
N LEU A 107 7.31 7.32 10.59
CA LEU A 107 8.41 6.47 11.05
C LEU A 107 9.79 7.13 10.90
N ARG A 108 10.07 7.81 9.78
CA ARG A 108 11.39 8.42 9.52
C ARG A 108 11.53 9.87 9.98
N TYR A 109 10.43 10.62 9.99
CA TYR A 109 10.45 12.07 10.18
C TYR A 109 9.40 12.49 11.22
N PRO A 110 9.55 12.06 12.49
CA PRO A 110 8.57 12.32 13.54
C PRO A 110 8.29 13.81 13.76
N GLN A 111 9.22 14.70 13.41
CA GLN A 111 9.01 16.15 13.42
C GLN A 111 7.90 16.64 12.49
N THR A 112 7.47 15.81 11.53
CA THR A 112 6.35 16.11 10.61
C THR A 112 4.99 15.62 11.15
N ALA A 113 4.99 14.96 12.32
CA ALA A 113 3.78 14.58 13.04
C ALA A 113 3.22 15.79 13.78
N HIS A 114 2.34 16.53 13.10
CA HIS A 114 1.58 17.65 13.66
C HIS A 114 0.24 17.15 14.24
N ASP A 115 -0.81 17.96 14.15
CA ASP A 115 -2.13 17.71 14.75
C ASP A 115 -2.77 16.40 14.25
N TRP A 116 -2.57 16.04 12.97
CA TRP A 116 -3.13 14.83 12.37
C TRP A 116 -2.12 14.06 11.52
N VAL A 117 -1.76 12.86 11.96
CA VAL A 117 -1.02 11.88 11.16
C VAL A 117 -1.97 10.98 10.35
N ARG A 118 -1.47 10.40 9.25
CA ARG A 118 -2.27 9.56 8.33
C ARG A 118 -1.59 8.22 8.05
N PRO A 119 -1.49 7.34 9.06
CA PRO A 119 -0.93 6.01 8.88
C PRO A 119 -1.83 5.18 7.95
N GLY A 120 -1.21 4.55 6.95
CA GLY A 120 -1.84 3.64 6.00
C GLY A 120 -1.25 2.25 6.18
N ILE A 121 -0.23 1.91 5.38
CA ILE A 121 0.37 0.56 5.36
C ILE A 121 0.85 0.07 6.72
N MET A 122 1.38 0.97 7.55
CA MET A 122 1.89 0.59 8.86
C MET A 122 0.78 0.08 9.79
N LEU A 123 -0.47 0.48 9.59
CA LEU A 123 -1.61 -0.07 10.34
C LEU A 123 -1.87 -1.54 9.99
N TYR A 124 -1.47 -1.98 8.80
CA TYR A 124 -1.68 -3.34 8.30
C TYR A 124 -0.43 -4.21 8.45
N GLY A 125 0.61 -3.69 9.12
CA GLY A 125 1.85 -4.44 9.35
C GLY A 125 2.79 -4.50 8.16
N GLY A 126 2.61 -3.65 7.14
CA GLY A 126 3.52 -3.57 6.01
C GLY A 126 4.49 -2.38 6.15
N SER A 127 5.70 -2.56 5.64
CA SER A 127 6.70 -1.51 5.60
C SER A 127 6.35 -0.47 4.52
N PRO A 128 6.46 0.84 4.82
CA PRO A 128 6.41 1.86 3.77
C PRO A 128 7.76 2.02 3.04
N PHE A 129 8.77 1.20 3.32
CA PHE A 129 10.13 1.36 2.84
C PHE A 129 10.62 0.17 2.02
N ALA A 130 11.46 0.43 1.02
CA ALA A 130 12.11 -0.62 0.23
C ALA A 130 13.37 -1.19 0.93
N ASP A 131 14.01 -0.40 1.80
CA ASP A 131 15.29 -0.70 2.46
C ASP A 131 15.14 -1.23 3.90
N GLN A 132 13.91 -1.30 4.43
CA GLN A 132 13.64 -1.73 5.81
C GLN A 132 12.40 -2.61 5.85
N ASP A 133 12.50 -3.77 6.50
CA ASP A 133 11.37 -4.67 6.66
C ASP A 133 10.42 -4.20 7.78
N ALA A 134 9.18 -4.67 7.74
CA ALA A 134 8.15 -4.29 8.69
C ALA A 134 8.48 -4.73 10.15
N ALA A 135 9.17 -5.86 10.31
CA ALA A 135 9.49 -6.42 11.62
C ALA A 135 10.52 -5.56 12.37
N SER A 136 11.53 -5.04 11.67
CA SER A 136 12.54 -4.12 12.21
C SER A 136 11.94 -2.80 12.70
N LEU A 137 10.79 -2.42 12.13
CA LEU A 137 9.98 -1.27 12.53
C LEU A 137 9.00 -1.58 13.66
N GLY A 138 8.99 -2.81 14.18
CA GLY A 138 8.05 -3.26 15.21
C GLY A 138 6.60 -3.42 14.72
N LEU A 139 6.38 -3.47 13.40
CA LEU A 139 5.06 -3.63 12.81
C LEU A 139 4.68 -5.11 12.75
N LYS A 140 3.43 -5.42 13.11
CA LYS A 140 2.91 -6.79 13.11
C LYS A 140 1.98 -7.00 11.92
N PRO A 141 2.18 -8.03 11.08
CA PRO A 141 1.28 -8.35 9.98
C PRO A 141 -0.15 -8.56 10.47
N VAL A 142 -1.13 -7.92 9.79
CA VAL A 142 -2.55 -8.03 10.15
C VAL A 142 -3.30 -9.00 9.23
N MET A 143 -2.89 -9.13 7.97
CA MET A 143 -3.51 -10.02 6.99
C MET A 143 -2.63 -11.25 6.75
N THR A 144 -3.23 -12.42 6.83
CA THR A 144 -2.60 -13.67 6.39
C THR A 144 -3.45 -14.35 5.33
N LEU A 145 -2.88 -14.56 4.13
CA LEU A 145 -3.53 -15.28 3.04
C LEU A 145 -3.14 -16.76 3.09
N HIS A 146 -4.08 -17.59 3.54
CA HIS A 146 -3.91 -19.04 3.61
C HIS A 146 -4.54 -19.76 2.41
N SER A 147 -3.93 -20.89 2.05
CA SER A 147 -4.45 -21.87 1.10
C SER A 147 -4.00 -23.28 1.52
N ARG A 148 -4.08 -24.23 0.61
CA ARG A 148 -3.62 -25.62 0.80
C ARG A 148 -3.17 -26.22 -0.51
N ILE A 149 -2.36 -27.27 -0.42
CA ILE A 149 -2.02 -28.12 -1.56
C ILE A 149 -3.24 -28.94 -2.01
N LEU A 150 -3.58 -28.88 -3.29
CA LEU A 150 -4.64 -29.66 -3.94
C LEU A 150 -4.13 -30.97 -4.51
N ALA A 151 -2.92 -30.96 -5.06
CA ALA A 151 -2.32 -32.09 -5.75
C ALA A 151 -0.79 -32.03 -5.64
N VAL A 152 -0.16 -33.18 -5.77
CA VAL A 152 1.30 -33.32 -5.88
C VAL A 152 1.60 -34.09 -7.15
N GLN A 153 2.58 -33.61 -7.90
CA GLN A 153 3.11 -34.25 -9.10
C GLN A 153 4.61 -34.49 -8.92
N GLU A 154 5.13 -35.53 -9.55
CA GLU A 154 6.56 -35.77 -9.67
C GLU A 154 6.96 -35.58 -11.12
N ILE A 155 7.99 -34.76 -11.36
CA ILE A 155 8.50 -34.50 -12.71
C ILE A 155 10.01 -34.76 -12.75
N GLY A 156 10.46 -35.30 -13.87
CA GLY A 156 11.86 -35.54 -14.19
C GLY A 156 12.58 -34.31 -14.77
N ILE A 157 13.87 -34.48 -15.01
CA ILE A 157 14.73 -33.46 -15.61
C ILE A 157 14.24 -33.11 -17.02
N GLY A 158 14.18 -31.82 -17.34
CA GLY A 158 13.76 -31.30 -18.65
C GLY A 158 12.24 -31.08 -18.79
N GLU A 159 11.43 -31.62 -17.88
CA GLU A 159 10.00 -31.35 -17.82
C GLU A 159 9.69 -29.93 -17.36
N ARG A 160 8.50 -29.43 -17.71
CA ARG A 160 8.13 -28.02 -17.55
C ARG A 160 6.87 -27.84 -16.72
N VAL A 161 6.75 -26.68 -16.07
CA VAL A 161 5.56 -26.35 -15.25
C VAL A 161 4.82 -25.14 -15.80
N GLY A 162 3.50 -25.30 -15.95
CA GLY A 162 2.55 -24.21 -16.20
C GLY A 162 2.63 -23.56 -17.57
N TYR A 163 1.88 -22.46 -17.73
CA TYR A 163 1.78 -21.75 -19.02
C TYR A 163 3.14 -21.23 -19.51
N GLY A 164 3.40 -21.47 -20.79
CA GLY A 164 4.66 -21.09 -21.44
C GLY A 164 5.87 -21.91 -21.00
N GLY A 165 5.70 -22.88 -20.08
CA GLY A 165 6.78 -23.74 -19.61
C GLY A 165 8.00 -22.98 -19.13
N THR A 166 7.77 -21.91 -18.38
CA THR A 166 8.79 -20.95 -17.93
C THR A 166 9.72 -21.52 -16.86
N PHE A 167 9.24 -22.50 -16.10
CA PHE A 167 10.08 -23.34 -15.26
C PHE A 167 10.42 -24.64 -15.99
N VAL A 168 11.69 -25.04 -15.94
CA VAL A 168 12.21 -26.31 -16.48
C VAL A 168 12.97 -27.01 -15.36
N ALA A 169 12.55 -28.21 -15.00
CA ALA A 169 13.15 -28.99 -13.92
C ALA A 169 14.60 -29.35 -14.26
N GLN A 170 15.52 -28.99 -13.36
CA GLN A 170 16.95 -29.34 -13.46
C GLN A 170 17.31 -30.60 -12.66
N ARG A 171 16.34 -31.12 -11.90
CA ARG A 171 16.43 -32.29 -11.02
C ARG A 171 15.05 -32.96 -10.95
N PRO A 172 14.94 -34.22 -10.50
CA PRO A 172 13.67 -34.78 -10.06
C PRO A 172 13.00 -33.82 -9.06
N THR A 173 11.81 -33.33 -9.40
CA THR A 173 11.14 -32.25 -8.68
C THR A 173 9.75 -32.71 -8.25
N ARG A 174 9.41 -32.52 -6.97
CA ARG A 174 8.04 -32.67 -6.47
C ARG A 174 7.34 -31.33 -6.59
N VAL A 175 6.25 -31.27 -7.36
CA VAL A 175 5.49 -30.05 -7.60
C VAL A 175 4.18 -30.11 -6.83
N GLY A 176 3.96 -29.12 -5.95
CA GLY A 176 2.68 -28.91 -5.30
C GLY A 176 1.80 -27.97 -6.10
N ILE A 177 0.50 -28.26 -6.18
CA ILE A 177 -0.49 -27.37 -6.77
C ILE A 177 -1.29 -26.72 -5.65
N VAL A 178 -1.23 -25.39 -5.52
CA VAL A 178 -1.90 -24.62 -4.47
C VAL A 178 -3.27 -24.14 -4.95
N ALA A 179 -4.27 -24.16 -4.07
CA ALA A 179 -5.62 -23.62 -4.31
C ALA A 179 -5.65 -22.08 -4.23
N CYS A 180 -4.90 -21.40 -5.10
CA CYS A 180 -4.90 -19.96 -5.21
C CYS A 180 -4.34 -19.54 -6.57
N GLY A 181 -4.97 -18.55 -7.20
CA GLY A 181 -4.48 -17.94 -8.42
C GLY A 181 -4.83 -16.47 -8.52
N TYR A 182 -4.68 -15.91 -9.71
CA TYR A 182 -4.89 -14.48 -9.89
C TYR A 182 -6.35 -14.02 -9.75
N ALA A 183 -7.32 -14.93 -9.86
CA ALA A 183 -8.71 -14.57 -9.60
C ALA A 183 -9.04 -14.54 -8.10
N ASP A 184 -8.12 -14.96 -7.22
CA ASP A 184 -8.16 -14.71 -5.76
C ASP A 184 -7.51 -13.37 -5.37
N GLY A 185 -6.76 -12.76 -6.29
CA GLY A 185 -5.96 -11.56 -6.03
C GLY A 185 -4.45 -11.81 -5.96
N TYR A 186 -3.98 -13.04 -6.10
CA TYR A 186 -2.53 -13.30 -6.16
C TYR A 186 -1.94 -12.73 -7.48
N PRO A 187 -0.81 -12.00 -7.45
CA PRO A 187 -0.31 -11.31 -8.63
C PRO A 187 0.03 -12.28 -9.76
N ARG A 188 -0.68 -12.18 -10.89
CA ARG A 188 -0.43 -13.02 -12.08
C ARG A 188 1.02 -12.88 -12.58
N HIS A 189 1.59 -11.70 -12.43
CA HIS A 189 2.93 -11.37 -12.90
C HIS A 189 4.04 -11.83 -11.94
N ALA A 190 3.71 -12.38 -10.77
CA ALA A 190 4.71 -12.94 -9.87
C ALA A 190 5.53 -14.02 -10.60
N PRO A 191 6.87 -13.90 -10.61
CA PRO A 191 7.73 -14.86 -11.28
C PRO A 191 7.78 -16.18 -10.50
N GLY A 192 8.27 -17.24 -11.16
CA GLY A 192 8.75 -18.42 -10.44
C GLY A 192 9.90 -18.02 -9.51
N GLY A 193 9.99 -18.63 -8.34
CA GLY A 193 10.91 -18.21 -7.28
C GLY A 193 10.28 -17.28 -6.24
N THR A 194 9.04 -16.84 -6.43
CA THR A 194 8.33 -16.03 -5.42
C THR A 194 8.14 -16.85 -4.15
N PRO A 195 8.50 -16.34 -2.96
CA PRO A 195 8.48 -17.11 -1.72
C PRO A 195 7.04 -17.42 -1.29
N ILE A 196 6.84 -18.63 -0.76
CA ILE A 196 5.64 -19.07 -0.05
C ILE A 196 6.05 -19.95 1.14
N VAL A 197 5.11 -20.30 2.02
CA VAL A 197 5.34 -21.27 3.10
C VAL A 197 4.38 -22.44 2.93
N VAL A 198 4.90 -23.66 3.05
CA VAL A 198 4.11 -24.91 3.04
C VAL A 198 4.49 -25.72 4.29
N ASP A 199 3.51 -26.15 5.08
CA ASP A 199 3.73 -26.85 6.37
C ASP A 199 4.73 -26.13 7.29
N GLY A 200 4.61 -24.79 7.37
CA GLY A 200 5.50 -23.95 8.19
C GLY A 200 6.93 -23.83 7.65
N ARG A 201 7.25 -24.39 6.49
CA ARG A 201 8.57 -24.32 5.86
C ARG A 201 8.55 -23.48 4.59
N ARG A 202 9.54 -22.61 4.44
CA ARG A 202 9.70 -21.78 3.24
C ARG A 202 10.00 -22.63 2.01
N THR A 203 9.37 -22.26 0.90
CA THR A 203 9.64 -22.73 -0.45
C THR A 203 9.29 -21.63 -1.44
N GLN A 204 9.17 -21.95 -2.73
CA GLN A 204 8.97 -20.99 -3.80
C GLN A 204 7.96 -21.47 -4.84
N THR A 205 7.34 -20.52 -5.54
CA THR A 205 6.48 -20.80 -6.70
C THR A 205 7.28 -21.32 -7.89
N LEU A 206 6.64 -22.12 -8.73
CA LEU A 206 7.18 -22.68 -9.97
C LEU A 206 6.35 -22.22 -11.17
N GLY A 207 7.02 -21.65 -12.16
CA GLY A 207 6.36 -21.19 -13.39
C GLY A 207 5.36 -20.05 -13.14
N ARG A 208 4.35 -19.94 -14.01
CA ARG A 208 3.36 -18.84 -13.96
C ARG A 208 2.17 -19.16 -13.08
N VAL A 209 1.66 -18.13 -12.41
CA VAL A 209 0.37 -18.15 -11.69
C VAL A 209 -0.78 -18.28 -12.70
N SER A 210 -1.70 -19.22 -12.47
CA SER A 210 -2.92 -19.45 -13.25
C SER A 210 -4.13 -18.79 -12.57
N MET A 211 -5.32 -18.93 -13.15
CA MET A 211 -6.54 -18.27 -12.65
C MET A 211 -6.88 -18.69 -11.22
N ASP A 212 -6.81 -19.99 -10.96
CA ASP A 212 -7.28 -20.59 -9.70
C ASP A 212 -6.18 -21.39 -8.99
N MET A 213 -5.01 -21.49 -9.61
CA MET A 213 -3.92 -22.35 -9.14
C MET A 213 -2.55 -21.70 -9.37
N LEU A 214 -1.62 -22.01 -8.49
CA LEU A 214 -0.19 -21.78 -8.66
C LEU A 214 0.56 -23.05 -8.28
N ALA A 215 1.73 -23.24 -8.87
CA ALA A 215 2.58 -24.38 -8.55
C ALA A 215 3.71 -23.96 -7.60
N CYS A 216 4.19 -24.88 -6.77
CA CYS A 216 5.31 -24.66 -5.85
C CYS A 216 6.25 -25.86 -5.75
N ASP A 217 7.48 -25.64 -5.32
CA ASP A 217 8.47 -26.70 -5.10
C ASP A 217 8.23 -27.39 -3.74
N LEU A 218 8.06 -28.70 -3.75
CA LEU A 218 7.92 -29.55 -2.55
C LEU A 218 9.09 -30.54 -2.41
N SER A 219 10.14 -30.40 -3.22
CA SER A 219 11.22 -31.39 -3.29
C SER A 219 12.00 -31.49 -1.97
N GLU A 220 12.15 -30.37 -1.26
CA GLU A 220 12.79 -30.32 0.08
C GLU A 220 11.79 -30.50 1.23
N LEU A 221 10.54 -30.86 0.92
CA LEU A 221 9.41 -30.98 1.84
C LEU A 221 8.76 -32.37 1.71
N PRO A 222 9.45 -33.46 2.11
CA PRO A 222 8.96 -34.83 1.89
C PRO A 222 7.65 -35.14 2.63
N GLY A 223 7.40 -34.47 3.76
CA GLY A 223 6.15 -34.59 4.51
C GLY A 223 4.97 -33.80 3.93
N ALA A 224 5.23 -32.85 3.02
CA ALA A 224 4.17 -32.05 2.41
C ALA A 224 3.44 -32.83 1.32
N GLY A 225 2.11 -32.74 1.36
CA GLY A 225 1.19 -33.49 0.50
C GLY A 225 -0.13 -32.77 0.31
N VAL A 226 -1.13 -33.48 -0.21
CA VAL A 226 -2.49 -32.92 -0.36
C VAL A 226 -3.02 -32.48 1.01
N ASN A 227 -3.64 -31.30 1.04
CA ASN A 227 -4.13 -30.58 2.22
C ASN A 227 -3.07 -29.97 3.15
N SER A 228 -1.77 -30.08 2.86
CA SER A 228 -0.76 -29.30 3.58
C SER A 228 -1.11 -27.81 3.56
N PRO A 229 -1.18 -27.12 4.71
CA PRO A 229 -1.39 -25.67 4.77
C PRO A 229 -0.33 -24.91 3.98
N VAL A 230 -0.80 -23.86 3.31
CA VAL A 230 0.05 -22.92 2.56
C VAL A 230 -0.21 -21.51 3.06
N VAL A 231 0.86 -20.75 3.33
CA VAL A 231 0.80 -19.31 3.56
C VAL A 231 1.41 -18.61 2.36
N LEU A 232 0.62 -17.76 1.72
CA LEU A 232 1.05 -16.95 0.58
C LEU A 232 1.60 -15.60 1.01
N TRP A 233 1.12 -15.06 2.12
CA TRP A 233 1.73 -13.98 2.90
C TRP A 233 1.05 -13.89 4.27
N GLY A 234 1.68 -13.17 5.21
CA GLY A 234 1.24 -12.94 6.58
C GLY A 234 2.13 -13.66 7.59
N ASP A 235 1.54 -14.50 8.45
CA ASP A 235 2.28 -15.24 9.47
C ASP A 235 3.42 -16.10 8.87
N GLY A 236 4.64 -15.89 9.37
CA GLY A 236 5.86 -16.54 8.87
C GLY A 236 6.39 -16.05 7.50
N LEU A 237 5.64 -15.22 6.76
CA LEU A 237 6.03 -14.70 5.45
C LEU A 237 5.50 -13.27 5.22
N PRO A 238 6.30 -12.22 5.45
CA PRO A 238 5.87 -10.84 5.23
C PRO A 238 5.39 -10.60 3.80
N ALA A 239 4.26 -9.89 3.64
CA ALA A 239 3.73 -9.55 2.32
C ALA A 239 4.67 -8.66 1.51
N ASP A 240 5.51 -7.85 2.17
CA ASP A 240 6.53 -7.02 1.52
C ASP A 240 7.56 -7.88 0.76
N GLU A 241 7.90 -9.06 1.29
CA GLU A 241 8.85 -9.99 0.65
C GLU A 241 8.26 -10.56 -0.66
N VAL A 242 6.98 -10.95 -0.60
CA VAL A 242 6.24 -11.45 -1.76
C VAL A 242 6.04 -10.36 -2.80
N ALA A 243 5.71 -9.15 -2.36
CA ALA A 243 5.54 -7.99 -3.22
C ALA A 243 6.85 -7.62 -3.92
N SER A 244 7.97 -7.58 -3.18
CA SER A 244 9.30 -7.32 -3.72
C SER A 244 9.68 -8.35 -4.79
N ALA A 245 9.48 -9.64 -4.52
CA ALA A 245 9.73 -10.71 -5.49
C ALA A 245 8.85 -10.59 -6.74
N ALA A 246 7.62 -10.09 -6.60
CA ALA A 246 6.71 -9.83 -7.71
C ALA A 246 6.97 -8.49 -8.42
N GLY A 247 7.85 -7.62 -7.90
CA GLY A 247 8.09 -6.29 -8.47
C GLY A 247 6.96 -5.28 -8.20
N THR A 248 6.28 -5.41 -7.07
CA THR A 248 5.24 -4.50 -6.59
C THR A 248 5.40 -4.17 -5.10
N ILE A 249 4.38 -3.57 -4.48
CA ILE A 249 4.28 -3.18 -3.07
C ILE A 249 3.16 -3.97 -2.38
N SER A 250 3.30 -4.19 -1.07
CA SER A 250 2.31 -4.93 -0.26
C SER A 250 0.90 -4.31 -0.30
N TYR A 251 0.80 -2.99 -0.49
CA TYR A 251 -0.48 -2.31 -0.76
C TYR A 251 -1.25 -2.94 -1.93
N GLU A 252 -0.57 -3.27 -3.03
CA GLU A 252 -1.24 -3.87 -4.19
C GLU A 252 -1.76 -5.26 -3.82
N LEU A 253 -0.97 -6.06 -3.12
CA LEU A 253 -1.38 -7.40 -2.68
C LEU A 253 -2.61 -7.36 -1.78
N PHE A 254 -2.62 -6.45 -0.79
CA PHE A 254 -3.74 -6.32 0.15
C PHE A 254 -5.02 -5.81 -0.54
N CYS A 255 -4.89 -4.85 -1.46
CA CYS A 255 -6.02 -4.28 -2.18
C CYS A 255 -6.55 -5.21 -3.30
N ALA A 256 -5.74 -6.13 -3.80
CA ALA A 256 -6.11 -7.05 -4.88
C ALA A 256 -6.96 -8.24 -4.43
N LEU A 257 -7.13 -8.46 -3.11
CA LEU A 257 -7.87 -9.60 -2.57
C LEU A 257 -9.30 -9.64 -3.15
N ALA A 258 -9.61 -10.71 -3.88
CA ALA A 258 -10.87 -10.83 -4.59
C ALA A 258 -12.01 -11.23 -3.66
N ARG A 259 -13.25 -10.86 -4.03
CA ARG A 259 -14.47 -11.16 -3.25
C ARG A 259 -14.70 -12.65 -2.99
N ARG A 260 -14.13 -13.54 -3.80
CA ARG A 260 -14.28 -14.99 -3.64
C ARG A 260 -13.44 -15.55 -2.49
N VAL A 261 -12.45 -14.80 -1.99
CA VAL A 261 -11.65 -15.19 -0.84
C VAL A 261 -12.45 -14.93 0.44
N PRO A 262 -12.80 -15.96 1.22
CA PRO A 262 -13.50 -15.76 2.48
C PRO A 262 -12.61 -15.04 3.49
N VAL A 263 -13.14 -14.01 4.14
CA VAL A 263 -12.43 -13.23 5.17
C VAL A 263 -12.94 -13.65 6.54
N ARG A 264 -12.00 -13.84 7.48
CA ARG A 264 -12.29 -14.10 8.89
C ARG A 264 -11.55 -13.06 9.72
N GLU A 265 -12.28 -12.39 10.61
CA GLU A 265 -11.69 -11.53 11.63
C GLU A 265 -11.40 -12.40 12.86
N ALA A 266 -10.21 -12.23 13.44
CA ALA A 266 -9.76 -12.95 14.63
C ALA A 266 -10.19 -12.23 15.91
#